data_AF-A0AA35ZGE4-F1
#
_entry.id   AF-A0AA35ZGE4-F1
#
_cell.length_a   1.000
_cell.length_b   1.000
_cell.length_c   1.000
_cell.angle_alpha   90.00
_cell.angle_beta   90.00
_cell.angle_gamma   90.00
#
_symmetry.space_group_name_H-M   'P 1'
#
loop_
_entity.id
_entity.type
_entity.pdbx_description
1 polymer ?
#
loop_
_entity_poly.entity_id
_entity_poly.type
_entity_poly.pdbx_seq_one_letter_code
_entity_poly.pdbx_strand_id
1 'polypeptide(L)'
;MKNMTDSDGMKKKTRFTLDAPSISYIAPPPELKQQKGLLLRLSKGFFFFVSHLLLLLRDSQMVLCFCGNVAVVRTSWTSRNPGRRFYACPKMGSKCGFVGWFDPPMCQRLIVIIPGLLRTMNRYEVEVGQLKKCLLVSWVLFLLFVLF
;
A
#
# COMPACT_ATOMS: atom_id res chain seq x y z
N MET A 1 90.93 -25.38 0.54
CA MET A 1 91.32 -24.37 -0.47
C MET A 1 90.06 -23.82 -1.11
N LYS A 2 89.80 -22.51 -0.97
CA LYS A 2 89.29 -21.55 -1.98
C LYS A 2 88.18 -22.07 -2.94
N ASN A 3 86.96 -21.52 -3.03
CA ASN A 3 86.48 -20.13 -3.24
C ASN A 3 84.93 -20.14 -3.01
N MET A 4 84.16 -19.12 -2.58
CA MET A 4 84.08 -17.67 -2.81
C MET A 4 83.53 -17.26 -4.18
N THR A 5 82.24 -16.86 -4.19
CA THR A 5 81.51 -15.88 -5.04
C THR A 5 80.03 -16.33 -5.14
N ASP A 6 78.99 -15.51 -5.15
CA ASP A 6 78.73 -14.11 -4.81
C ASP A 6 77.18 -13.97 -4.76
N SER A 7 76.70 -12.94 -4.06
CA SER A 7 75.47 -12.16 -4.28
C SER A 7 74.19 -12.84 -4.82
N ASP A 8 73.12 -12.79 -4.01
CA ASP A 8 71.96 -11.96 -4.37
C ASP A 8 71.06 -11.67 -3.18
N GLY A 9 70.76 -10.39 -2.98
CA GLY A 9 69.97 -9.89 -1.88
C GLY A 9 68.47 -10.00 -2.16
N MET A 10 67.70 -10.39 -1.14
CA MET A 10 66.30 -9.95 -1.03
C MET A 10 65.87 -9.89 0.44
N LYS A 11 66.02 -8.67 0.96
CA LYS A 11 65.14 -7.92 1.88
C LYS A 11 64.47 -8.68 3.03
N LYS A 12 64.89 -8.25 4.23
CA LYS A 12 64.47 -8.67 5.55
C LYS A 12 62.96 -8.54 5.78
N LYS A 13 62.44 -9.59 6.44
CA LYS A 13 61.10 -9.86 6.93
C LYS A 13 60.73 -8.95 8.10
N THR A 14 59.64 -8.19 7.95
CA THR A 14 58.83 -7.67 9.08
C THR A 14 57.39 -7.58 8.61
N ARG A 15 56.66 -8.70 8.69
CA ARG A 15 55.20 -8.71 8.61
C ARG A 15 54.69 -8.51 10.03
N PHE A 16 54.22 -7.31 10.33
CA PHE A 16 53.46 -7.00 11.54
C PHE A 16 52.24 -7.94 11.58
N THR A 17 52.18 -8.82 12.57
CA THR A 17 50.96 -9.54 12.95
C THR A 17 50.11 -8.57 13.75
N LEU A 18 49.02 -8.08 13.15
CA LEU A 18 47.96 -7.44 13.92
C LEU A 18 47.16 -8.57 14.56
N ASP A 19 47.41 -8.80 15.85
CA ASP A 19 46.60 -9.71 16.65
C ASP A 19 45.17 -9.15 16.72
N ALA A 20 44.22 -9.89 16.15
CA ALA A 20 42.81 -9.55 16.23
C ALA A 20 42.32 -9.79 17.68
N PRO A 21 41.62 -8.83 18.32
CA PRO A 21 41.08 -9.07 19.64
C PRO A 21 39.97 -10.11 19.56
N SER A 22 40.10 -11.16 20.38
CA SER A 22 39.09 -12.19 20.59
C SER A 22 37.85 -11.58 21.25
N ILE A 23 36.88 -11.16 20.44
CA ILE A 23 35.54 -10.80 20.90
C ILE A 23 34.82 -12.10 21.28
N SER A 24 34.68 -12.33 22.59
CA SER A 24 33.80 -13.37 23.11
C SER A 24 32.35 -13.02 22.77
N TYR A 25 31.70 -13.87 21.96
CA TYR A 25 30.28 -13.72 21.67
C TYR A 25 29.46 -14.01 22.92
N ILE A 26 28.87 -12.97 23.51
CA ILE A 26 27.82 -13.12 24.52
C ILE A 26 26.58 -13.66 23.79
N ALA A 27 26.18 -14.89 24.09
CA ALA A 27 24.94 -15.45 23.55
C ALA A 27 23.73 -14.62 24.02
N PRO A 28 22.82 -14.22 23.12
CA PRO A 28 21.67 -13.40 23.49
C PRO A 28 20.72 -14.16 24.42
N PRO A 29 20.07 -13.48 25.39
CA PRO A 29 19.21 -14.11 26.38
C PRO A 29 18.01 -14.84 25.75
N PRO A 30 17.54 -15.96 26.36
CA PRO A 30 16.53 -16.87 25.79
C PRO A 30 15.13 -16.26 25.58
N GLU A 31 14.87 -15.08 26.12
CA GLU A 31 13.57 -14.37 26.06
C GLU A 31 13.11 -14.04 24.62
N LEU A 32 14.05 -13.82 23.69
CA LEU A 32 13.70 -13.44 22.31
C LEU A 32 13.02 -14.57 21.51
N LYS A 33 13.24 -15.84 21.86
CA LYS A 33 12.60 -16.98 21.16
C LYS A 33 11.14 -17.14 21.58
N GLN A 34 10.85 -16.92 22.86
CA GLN A 34 9.49 -17.02 23.39
C GLN A 34 8.61 -15.88 22.90
N GLN A 35 9.16 -14.66 22.84
CA GLN A 35 8.45 -13.49 22.30
C GLN A 35 8.19 -13.63 20.80
N LYS A 36 9.13 -14.18 20.01
CA LYS A 36 8.91 -14.49 18.58
C LYS A 36 7.89 -15.61 18.36
N GLY A 37 7.89 -16.66 19.18
CA GLY A 37 6.90 -17.74 19.10
C GLY A 37 5.49 -17.27 19.42
N LEU A 38 5.34 -16.45 20.47
CA LEU A 38 4.07 -15.82 20.83
C LEU A 38 3.61 -14.85 19.73
N LEU A 39 4.50 -13.96 19.26
CA LEU A 39 4.19 -13.04 18.16
C LEU A 39 3.80 -13.78 16.87
N LEU A 40 4.48 -14.89 16.56
CA LEU A 40 4.17 -15.72 15.39
C LEU A 40 2.85 -16.49 15.55
N ARG A 41 2.50 -16.91 16.77
CA ARG A 41 1.20 -17.54 17.06
C ARG A 41 0.07 -16.53 17.03
N LEU A 42 0.30 -15.33 17.55
CA LEU A 42 -0.64 -14.20 17.50
C LEU A 42 -0.83 -13.72 16.06
N SER A 43 0.23 -13.65 15.25
CA SER A 43 0.13 -13.23 13.84
C SER A 43 -0.53 -14.30 12.96
N LYS A 44 -0.29 -15.59 13.21
CA LYS A 44 -1.01 -16.70 12.54
C LYS A 44 -2.47 -16.76 12.95
N GLY A 45 -2.77 -16.56 14.24
CA GLY A 45 -4.13 -16.48 14.75
C GLY A 45 -4.88 -15.28 14.17
N PHE A 46 -4.23 -14.11 14.11
CA PHE A 46 -4.75 -12.91 13.46
C PHE A 46 -4.97 -13.12 11.96
N PHE A 47 -4.02 -13.72 11.25
CA PHE A 47 -4.17 -14.01 9.82
C PHE A 47 -5.31 -15.01 9.56
N PHE A 48 -5.43 -16.06 10.38
CA PHE A 48 -6.53 -17.02 10.28
C PHE A 48 -7.87 -16.36 10.61
N PHE A 49 -7.91 -15.50 11.63
CA PHE A 49 -9.11 -14.75 12.00
C PHE A 49 -9.50 -13.74 10.92
N VAL A 50 -8.54 -13.02 10.33
CA VAL A 50 -8.78 -12.09 9.21
C VAL A 50 -9.19 -12.84 7.95
N SER A 51 -8.58 -13.98 7.65
CA SER A 51 -8.95 -14.84 6.50
C SER A 51 -10.33 -15.46 6.69
N HIS A 52 -10.63 -16.00 7.88
CA HIS A 52 -11.95 -16.55 8.20
C HIS A 52 -13.01 -15.45 8.25
N LEU A 53 -12.69 -14.26 8.77
CA LEU A 53 -13.55 -13.09 8.69
C LEU A 53 -13.75 -12.65 7.23
N LEU A 54 -12.72 -12.65 6.38
CA LEU A 54 -12.83 -12.38 4.94
C LEU A 54 -13.65 -13.45 4.19
N LEU A 55 -13.59 -14.71 4.61
CA LEU A 55 -14.40 -15.81 4.06
C LEU A 55 -15.85 -15.73 4.55
N LEU A 56 -16.09 -15.37 5.80
CA LEU A 56 -17.42 -15.12 6.35
C LEU A 56 -18.06 -13.83 5.80
N LEU A 57 -17.25 -12.84 5.43
CA LEU A 57 -17.67 -11.61 4.76
C LEU A 57 -17.78 -11.78 3.23
N ARG A 58 -17.40 -12.94 2.68
CA ARG A 58 -17.62 -13.27 1.26
C ARG A 58 -19.07 -13.70 1.09
N ASP A 59 -19.97 -12.72 1.18
CA ASP A 59 -21.39 -12.88 0.88
C ASP A 59 -21.55 -13.18 -0.62
N SER A 60 -21.43 -14.46 -0.97
CA SER A 60 -21.69 -14.96 -2.33
C SER A 60 -23.17 -15.27 -2.42
N GLN A 61 -24.03 -14.25 -2.32
CA GLN A 61 -25.44 -14.45 -2.60
C GLN A 61 -25.61 -14.95 -4.03
N MET A 62 -26.12 -16.17 -4.18
CA MET A 62 -26.53 -16.71 -5.48
C MET A 62 -27.86 -16.07 -5.88
N VAL A 63 -27.78 -14.99 -6.63
CA VAL A 63 -28.94 -14.30 -7.22
C VAL A 63 -29.24 -14.91 -8.58
N LEU A 64 -30.48 -15.33 -8.82
CA LEU A 64 -30.92 -15.87 -10.11
C LEU A 64 -31.61 -14.78 -10.94
N CYS A 65 -31.35 -14.74 -12.24
CA CYS A 65 -32.08 -13.88 -13.17
C CYS A 65 -33.43 -14.52 -13.58
N PHE A 66 -34.28 -13.78 -14.30
CA PHE A 66 -35.57 -14.30 -14.78
C PHE A 66 -35.46 -15.47 -15.79
N CYS A 67 -34.26 -15.76 -16.30
CA CYS A 67 -34.01 -16.95 -17.12
C CYS A 67 -33.58 -18.19 -16.30
N GLY A 68 -33.50 -18.08 -14.96
CA GLY A 68 -33.04 -19.16 -14.09
C GLY A 68 -31.51 -19.32 -14.03
N ASN A 69 -30.74 -18.44 -14.68
CA ASN A 69 -29.28 -18.46 -14.63
C ASN A 69 -28.75 -17.65 -13.45
N VAL A 70 -27.58 -18.02 -12.93
CA VAL A 70 -26.87 -17.24 -11.91
C VAL A 70 -26.51 -15.86 -12.49
N ALA A 71 -26.97 -14.81 -11.82
CA ALA A 71 -26.73 -13.43 -12.18
C ALA A 71 -25.25 -13.06 -11.92
N VAL A 72 -24.71 -12.22 -12.80
CA VAL A 72 -23.33 -11.75 -12.71
C VAL A 72 -23.31 -10.31 -12.21
N VAL A 73 -22.31 -9.98 -11.39
CA VAL A 73 -22.10 -8.61 -10.94
C VAL A 73 -21.45 -7.79 -12.05
N ARG A 74 -22.05 -6.64 -12.34
CA ARG A 74 -21.58 -5.64 -13.31
C ARG A 74 -21.44 -4.29 -12.63
N THR A 75 -20.55 -3.46 -13.13
CA THR A 75 -20.33 -2.09 -12.64
C THR A 75 -20.97 -1.10 -13.61
N SER A 76 -21.76 -0.17 -13.09
CA SER A 76 -22.29 0.95 -13.86
C SER A 76 -21.21 2.00 -14.09
N TRP A 77 -21.04 2.40 -15.35
CA TRP A 77 -20.16 3.49 -15.77
C TRP A 77 -20.93 4.74 -16.18
N THR A 78 -22.23 4.78 -15.86
CA THR A 78 -23.06 5.95 -16.17
C THR A 78 -22.72 7.11 -15.23
N SER A 79 -22.81 8.34 -15.71
CA SER A 79 -22.62 9.54 -14.89
C SER A 79 -23.60 9.64 -13.72
N ARG A 80 -24.79 9.03 -13.86
CA ARG A 80 -25.81 8.98 -12.80
C ARG A 80 -25.46 8.01 -11.68
N ASN A 81 -24.67 6.97 -11.95
CA ASN A 81 -24.38 5.93 -10.97
C ASN A 81 -22.98 5.34 -11.20
N PRO A 82 -21.93 6.17 -11.12
CA PRO A 82 -20.57 5.75 -11.46
C PRO A 82 -20.05 4.76 -10.40
N GLY A 83 -19.47 3.66 -10.85
CA GLY A 83 -18.82 2.68 -9.98
C GLY A 83 -19.77 1.79 -9.18
N ARG A 84 -21.09 1.99 -9.23
CA ARG A 84 -22.06 1.18 -8.49
C ARG A 84 -22.27 -0.18 -9.12
N ARG A 85 -22.30 -1.23 -8.31
CA ARG A 85 -22.44 -2.62 -8.74
C ARG A 85 -23.90 -3.08 -8.74
N PHE A 86 -24.25 -3.88 -9.74
CA PHE A 86 -25.57 -4.48 -9.89
C PHE A 86 -25.47 -5.90 -10.47
N TYR A 87 -26.40 -6.77 -10.11
CA TYR A 87 -26.62 -8.07 -10.71
C TYR A 87 -27.33 -7.94 -12.05
N ALA A 88 -26.83 -8.64 -13.07
CA ALA A 88 -27.40 -8.69 -14.40
C ALA A 88 -27.46 -10.13 -14.93
N CYS A 89 -28.33 -10.39 -15.90
CA CYS A 89 -28.32 -11.65 -16.63
C CYS A 89 -26.96 -11.87 -17.32
N PRO A 90 -26.36 -13.08 -17.23
CA PRO A 90 -25.09 -13.36 -17.91
C PRO A 90 -25.20 -13.31 -19.45
N LYS A 91 -26.40 -13.56 -19.99
CA LYS A 91 -26.65 -13.54 -21.44
C LYS A 91 -26.78 -12.11 -21.95
N MET A 92 -25.72 -11.62 -22.59
CA MET A 92 -25.69 -10.32 -23.27
C MET A 92 -26.76 -10.24 -24.37
N GLY A 93 -27.45 -9.10 -24.45
CA GLY A 93 -28.52 -8.88 -25.44
C GLY A 93 -29.80 -9.69 -25.23
N SER A 94 -29.93 -10.42 -24.10
CA SER A 94 -31.17 -11.11 -23.79
C SER A 94 -32.29 -10.13 -23.45
N LYS A 95 -33.53 -10.46 -23.84
CA LYS A 95 -34.74 -9.76 -23.38
C LYS A 95 -35.09 -10.05 -21.91
N CYS A 96 -34.17 -10.64 -21.14
CA CYS A 96 -34.37 -10.99 -19.74
C CYS A 96 -34.70 -9.74 -18.91
N GLY A 97 -33.97 -8.63 -19.11
CA GLY A 97 -34.24 -7.37 -18.40
C GLY A 97 -33.99 -7.40 -16.89
N PHE A 98 -33.48 -8.50 -16.33
CA PHE A 98 -33.19 -8.62 -14.90
C PHE A 98 -32.06 -7.66 -14.47
N VAL A 99 -32.36 -6.81 -13.49
CA VAL A 99 -31.42 -5.91 -12.81
C VAL A 99 -31.70 -5.94 -11.31
N GLY A 100 -30.70 -6.31 -10.50
CA GLY A 100 -30.75 -6.25 -9.04
C GLY A 100 -29.59 -5.43 -8.50
N TRP A 101 -29.77 -4.66 -7.42
CA TRP A 101 -28.65 -3.88 -6.85
C TRP A 101 -27.75 -4.77 -5.99
N PHE A 102 -26.44 -4.76 -6.26
CA PHE A 102 -25.46 -5.46 -5.43
C PHE A 102 -25.12 -4.61 -4.20
N ASP A 103 -24.85 -3.32 -4.41
CA ASP A 103 -24.58 -2.40 -3.31
C ASP A 103 -25.90 -1.95 -2.67
N PRO A 104 -26.01 -1.99 -1.32
CA PRO A 104 -27.20 -1.52 -0.62
C PRO A 104 -27.53 -0.07 -0.98
N PRO A 105 -28.80 0.35 -0.88
CA PRO A 105 -29.15 1.74 -1.09
C PRO A 105 -28.37 2.61 -0.10
N MET A 106 -27.74 3.67 -0.60
CA MET A 106 -27.16 4.69 0.28
C MET A 106 -28.30 5.32 1.09
N CYS A 107 -28.06 5.61 2.37
CA CYS A 107 -29.10 6.24 3.17
C CYS A 107 -29.39 7.66 2.64
N GLN A 108 -30.65 8.09 2.72
CA GLN A 108 -31.11 9.38 2.19
C GLN A 108 -30.23 10.55 2.66
N ARG A 109 -29.76 10.48 3.91
CA ARG A 109 -28.88 11.47 4.53
C ARG A 109 -27.50 11.53 3.85
N LEU A 110 -26.89 10.38 3.52
CA LEU A 110 -25.58 10.34 2.87
C LEU A 110 -25.63 10.88 1.44
N ILE A 111 -26.74 10.68 0.73
CA ILE A 111 -26.95 11.22 -0.63
C ILE A 111 -26.87 12.75 -0.65
N VAL A 112 -27.27 13.42 0.44
CA VAL A 112 -27.20 14.88 0.56
C VAL A 112 -25.85 15.35 1.09
N ILE A 113 -25.32 14.66 2.12
CA ILE A 113 -24.09 15.08 2.81
C ILE A 113 -22.85 14.89 1.92
N ILE A 114 -22.69 13.73 1.27
CA ILE A 114 -21.47 13.41 0.51
C ILE A 114 -21.22 14.44 -0.61
N PRO A 115 -22.20 14.80 -1.46
CA PRO A 115 -21.99 15.84 -2.47
C PRO A 115 -21.73 17.22 -1.86
N GLY A 116 -22.34 17.56 -0.72
CA GLY A 116 -22.10 18.82 -0.03
C GLY A 116 -20.67 18.95 0.48
N LEU A 117 -20.13 17.87 1.05
CA LEU A 117 -18.73 17.78 1.49
C LEU A 117 -17.77 17.85 0.31
N LEU A 118 -18.03 17.10 -0.77
CA LEU A 118 -17.19 17.12 -1.97
C LEU A 118 -17.11 18.52 -2.60
N ARG A 119 -18.24 19.23 -2.73
CA ARG A 119 -18.23 20.63 -3.23
C ARG A 119 -17.41 21.54 -2.34
N THR A 120 -17.50 21.34 -1.03
CA THR A 120 -16.76 22.13 -0.04
C THR A 120 -15.26 21.87 -0.15
N MET A 121 -14.83 20.60 -0.26
CA MET A 121 -13.43 20.23 -0.50
C MET A 121 -12.91 20.83 -1.81
N ASN A 122 -13.64 20.67 -2.91
CA ASN A 122 -13.23 21.21 -4.21
C ASN A 122 -13.07 22.74 -4.16
N ARG A 123 -13.92 23.46 -3.43
CA ARG A 123 -13.77 24.91 -3.22
C ARG A 123 -12.47 25.24 -2.48
N TYR A 124 -12.18 24.54 -1.39
CA TYR A 124 -10.93 24.74 -0.65
C TYR A 124 -9.70 24.41 -1.49
N GLU A 125 -9.73 23.38 -2.34
CA GLU A 125 -8.63 23.08 -3.25
C GLU A 125 -8.35 24.24 -4.21
N VAL A 126 -9.39 24.90 -4.71
CA VAL A 126 -9.26 26.10 -5.56
C VAL A 126 -8.68 27.27 -4.76
N GLU A 127 -9.23 27.56 -3.57
CA GLU A 127 -8.75 28.65 -2.71
C GLU A 127 -7.28 28.44 -2.31
N VAL A 128 -6.91 27.25 -1.86
CA VAL A 128 -5.52 26.88 -1.55
C VAL A 128 -4.63 27.03 -2.79
N GLY A 129 -5.11 26.63 -3.97
CA GLY A 129 -4.41 26.83 -5.23
C GLY A 129 -4.15 28.30 -5.54
N GLN A 130 -5.12 29.18 -5.28
CA GLN A 130 -4.97 30.63 -5.45
C GLN A 130 -4.01 31.23 -4.42
N LEU A 131 -4.15 30.88 -3.15
CA LEU A 131 -3.27 31.36 -2.08
C LEU A 131 -1.80 30.97 -2.35
N LYS A 132 -1.56 29.72 -2.78
CA LYS A 132 -0.22 29.26 -3.17
C LYS A 132 0.35 30.08 -4.32
N LYS A 133 -0.46 30.41 -5.33
CA LYS A 133 -0.02 31.27 -6.45
C LYS A 133 0.36 32.66 -5.97
N CYS A 134 -0.47 33.30 -5.13
CA CYS A 134 -0.17 34.62 -4.57
C CYS A 134 1.12 34.61 -3.74
N LEU A 135 1.32 33.56 -2.92
CA LEU A 135 2.53 33.40 -2.12
C LEU A 135 3.79 33.23 -2.99
N LEU A 136 3.69 32.45 -4.07
CA LEU A 136 4.79 32.28 -5.01
C LEU A 136 5.13 33.61 -5.70
N VAL A 137 4.12 34.35 -6.16
CA VAL A 137 4.32 35.65 -6.80
C VAL A 137 4.96 36.66 -5.84
N SER A 138 4.49 36.73 -4.59
CA SER A 138 5.07 37.66 -3.60
C SER A 138 6.52 37.31 -3.28
N TRP A 139 6.86 36.03 -3.15
CA TRP A 139 8.24 35.57 -2.96
C TRP A 139 9.13 35.93 -4.15
N VAL A 140 8.66 35.72 -5.39
CA VAL A 140 9.41 36.09 -6.60
C VAL A 140 9.66 37.60 -6.64
N LEU A 141 8.66 38.43 -6.38
CA LEU A 141 8.81 39.88 -6.36
C LEU A 141 9.77 40.36 -5.27
N PHE A 142 9.70 39.77 -4.08
CA PHE A 142 10.63 40.06 -2.98
C PHE A 142 12.07 39.71 -3.36
N LEU A 143 12.29 38.53 -3.94
CA LEU A 143 13.63 38.13 -4.39
C LEU A 143 14.17 39.05 -5.49
N LEU A 144 13.32 39.47 -6.45
CA LEU A 144 13.73 40.45 -7.47
C LEU A 144 14.11 41.79 -6.84
N PHE A 145 13.34 42.28 -5.88
CA PHE A 145 13.65 43.53 -5.16
C PHE A 145 14.94 43.46 -4.34
N VAL A 146 15.29 42.29 -3.79
CA VAL A 146 16.52 42.11 -3.00
C VAL A 146 17.76 41.93 -3.87
N LEU A 147 17.60 41.37 -5.07
CA LEU A 147 18.70 41.04 -5.98
C LEU A 147 19.06 42.17 -6.97
N PHE A 148 18.19 43.17 -7.15
CA PHE A 148 18.40 44.34 -8.01
C PHE A 148 18.39 45.62 -7.18
#